data_AF-A0A7J7IWS6-F1
#
_entry.id   AF-A0A7J7IWS6-F1
#
_cell.length_a   1.000
_cell.length_b   1.000
_cell.length_c   1.000
_cell.angle_alpha   90.00
_cell.angle_beta   90.00
_cell.angle_gamma   90.00
#
_symmetry.space_group_name_H-M   'P 1'
#
loop_
_entity.id
_entity.type
_entity.pdbx_description
1 polymer ?
#
loop_
_entity_poly.entity_id
_entity_poly.type
_entity_poly.pdbx_seq_one_letter_code
_entity_poly.pdbx_strand_id
1 'polypeptide(L)' 'MTFNADRCVKPSELVPAGDTPIVIVVGAIATGSIDPDYTEEHLSISNYPLSAALTCTKLCTAFEEAWGVEDMVAD' A
#
# COMPACT_ATOMS: atom_id res chain seq x y z
N MET A 1 3.01 -3.25 5.51
CA MET A 1 3.62 -3.79 4.27
C MET A 1 4.91 -4.50 4.61
N THR A 2 5.02 -5.78 4.26
CA THR A 2 6.22 -6.59 4.48
C THR A 2 6.46 -7.51 3.30
N PHE A 3 7.72 -7.74 2.95
CA PHE A 3 8.09 -8.65 1.87
C PHE A 3 7.79 -10.12 2.22
N ASN A 4 7.91 -10.48 3.51
CA ASN A 4 7.75 -11.86 3.98
C ASN A 4 6.29 -12.26 4.29
N ALA A 5 5.30 -11.49 3.83
CA ALA A 5 3.90 -11.82 4.07
C ALA A 5 3.49 -13.06 3.25
N ASP A 6 2.63 -13.90 3.83
CA ASP A 6 2.11 -15.11 3.18
C ASP A 6 1.29 -14.81 1.92
N ARG A 7 0.72 -13.59 1.84
CA ARG A 7 -0.15 -13.15 0.76
C ARG A 7 0.47 -11.96 0.01
N CYS A 8 0.66 -12.16 -1.29
CA CYS A 8 0.98 -11.08 -2.23
C CYS A 8 -0.31 -10.62 -2.94
N VAL A 9 -0.62 -9.34 -2.87
CA VAL A 9 -1.84 -8.74 -3.45
C VAL A 9 -1.48 -7.62 -4.41
N LYS A 10 -2.41 -7.29 -5.32
CA LYS A 10 -2.28 -6.07 -6.12
C LYS A 10 -2.62 -4.86 -5.26
N PRO A 11 -1.88 -3.74 -5.35
CA PRO A 11 -2.22 -2.51 -4.65
C PRO A 11 -3.66 -2.03 -4.85
N SER A 12 -4.24 -2.23 -6.04
CA SER A 12 -5.62 -1.84 -6.34
C SER A 12 -6.68 -2.67 -5.58
N GLU A 13 -6.34 -3.88 -5.13
CA GLU A 13 -7.22 -4.69 -4.28
C GLU A 13 -7.29 -4.17 -2.84
N LEU A 14 -6.39 -3.27 -2.45
CA LEU A 14 -6.36 -2.66 -1.11
C LEU A 14 -7.26 -1.43 -1.01
N VAL A 15 -7.80 -0.93 -2.13
CA VAL A 15 -8.64 0.27 -2.12
C VAL A 15 -10.01 -0.11 -1.54
N PRO A 16 -10.41 0.47 -0.40
CA PRO A 16 -11.66 0.13 0.25
C PRO A 16 -12.85 0.57 -0.60
N ALA A 17 -13.95 -0.19 -0.52
CA ALA A 17 -15.21 0.20 -1.15
C ALA A 17 -15.89 1.32 -0.33
N GLY A 18 -16.25 2.41 -1.01
CA GLY A 18 -16.91 3.56 -0.39
C GLY A 18 -15.95 4.41 0.46
N ASP A 19 -16.50 5.10 1.47
CA ASP A 19 -15.78 6.14 2.24
C ASP A 19 -15.02 5.60 3.47
N THR A 20 -14.84 4.28 3.58
CA THR A 20 -14.14 3.70 4.74
C THR A 20 -12.64 3.95 4.59
N PRO A 21 -11.96 4.59 5.56
CA PRO A 21 -10.53 4.84 5.47
C PRO A 21 -9.73 3.55 5.69
N ILE A 22 -8.54 3.49 5.08
CA ILE A 22 -7.55 2.43 5.29
C ILE A 22 -6.21 3.06 5.72
N VAL A 23 -5.49 2.40 6.61
CA VAL A 23 -4.14 2.80 7.03
C VAL A 23 -3.13 1.77 6.53
N ILE A 24 -2.14 2.23 5.75
CA ILE A 24 -1.07 1.38 5.25
C ILE A 24 0.25 1.74 5.94
N VAL A 25 0.79 0.79 6.68
CA VAL A 25 2.07 0.98 7.40
C VAL A 25 3.23 0.55 6.50
N VAL A 26 4.14 1.48 6.22
CA VAL A 26 5.35 1.24 5.41
C VAL A 26 6.59 1.50 6.27
N GLY A 27 7.49 0.52 6.33
CA GLY A 27 8.73 0.64 7.09
C GLY A 27 9.75 1.53 6.39
N ALA A 28 10.04 2.70 6.96
CA ALA A 28 11.08 3.61 6.50
C ALA A 28 12.42 3.37 7.25
N ILE A 29 12.92 2.13 7.19
CA ILE A 29 14.14 1.69 7.88
C ILE A 29 15.14 1.07 6.88
N ALA A 30 16.42 1.04 7.25
CA ALA A 30 17.48 0.54 6.35
C ALA A 30 17.37 -0.98 6.09
N THR A 31 17.14 -1.78 7.14
CA THR A 31 16.99 -3.24 7.05
C THR A 31 16.10 -3.74 8.20
N GLY A 32 15.48 -4.92 8.02
CA GLY A 32 14.62 -5.55 9.02
C GLY A 32 13.14 -5.46 8.67
N SER A 33 12.28 -5.71 9.65
CA SER A 33 10.82 -5.66 9.53
C SER A 33 10.26 -4.82 10.67
N ILE A 34 9.16 -4.12 10.39
CA ILE A 34 8.38 -3.42 11.41
C ILE A 34 7.13 -4.23 11.70
N ASP A 35 6.77 -4.34 12.97
CA ASP A 35 5.57 -5.04 13.44
C ASP A 35 4.94 -4.25 14.59
N PRO A 36 4.18 -3.18 14.28
CA PRO A 36 3.48 -2.41 15.28
C PRO A 36 2.20 -3.09 15.76
N ASP A 37 1.83 -2.89 17.01
CA ASP A 37 0.64 -3.47 17.65
C ASP A 37 -0.70 -2.95 17.10
N TYR A 38 -0.69 -1.89 16.31
CA TYR A 38 -1.86 -1.30 15.67
C TYR A 38 -2.16 -1.84 14.26
N THR A 39 -1.38 -2.81 13.76
CA THR A 39 -1.68 -3.44 12.46
C THR A 39 -2.60 -4.65 12.60
N GLU A 40 -3.56 -4.76 11.69
CA GLU A 40 -4.52 -5.87 11.65
C GLU A 40 -4.00 -7.05 10.82
N GLU A 41 -3.24 -6.76 9.76
CA GLU A 41 -2.67 -7.78 8.88
C GLU A 41 -1.33 -7.36 8.24
N HIS A 42 -0.62 -8.35 7.71
CA HIS A 42 0.61 -8.16 6.96
C HIS A 42 0.42 -8.61 5.51
N LEU A 43 0.66 -7.69 4.59
CA LEU A 43 0.54 -7.93 3.15
C LEU A 43 1.83 -7.58 2.42
N SER A 44 2.08 -8.31 1.33
CA SER A 44 3.09 -8.00 0.33
C SER A 44 2.43 -7.50 -0.95
N ILE A 45 3.07 -6.56 -1.64
CA ILE A 45 2.60 -6.04 -2.94
C ILE A 45 3.55 -6.39 -4.08
N SER A 46 4.57 -7.20 -3.80
CA SER A 46 5.60 -7.57 -4.76
C SER A 46 6.35 -8.83 -4.31
N ASN A 47 6.62 -9.73 -5.25
CA ASN A 47 7.51 -10.88 -5.02
C ASN A 47 9.00 -10.50 -4.98
N TYR A 48 9.31 -9.22 -5.07
CA TYR A 48 10.65 -8.65 -4.92
C TYR A 48 10.68 -7.65 -3.76
N PRO A 49 11.77 -7.61 -2.97
CA PRO A 49 11.92 -6.60 -1.93
C PRO A 49 11.94 -5.21 -2.55
N LEU A 50 11.07 -4.34 -2.05
CA LEU A 50 10.93 -2.96 -2.54
C LEU A 50 11.55 -2.00 -1.52
N SER A 51 12.05 -0.87 -2.02
CA SER A 51 12.33 0.27 -1.14
C SER A 51 11.02 0.84 -0.58
N ALA A 52 11.10 1.53 0.56
CA ALA A 52 9.95 2.23 1.14
C ALA A 52 9.32 3.22 0.15
N ALA A 53 10.17 3.99 -0.56
CA ALA A 53 9.72 4.95 -1.56
C ALA A 53 8.93 4.28 -2.70
N LEU A 54 9.46 3.20 -3.28
CA LEU A 54 8.79 2.50 -4.37
C LEU A 54 7.50 1.80 -3.90
N THR A 55 7.47 1.32 -2.66
CA THR A 55 6.25 0.80 -2.03
C THR A 55 5.18 1.88 -1.97
N CYS A 56 5.52 3.07 -1.44
CA CYS A 56 4.59 4.19 -1.38
C CYS A 56 4.11 4.60 -2.77
N THR A 57 5.00 4.72 -3.76
CA THR A 57 4.61 5.08 -5.14
C THR A 57 3.59 4.10 -5.70
N LYS A 58 3.83 2.79 -5.61
CA LYS A 58 2.90 1.77 -6.12
C LYS A 58 1.53 1.81 -5.44
N LEU A 59 1.52 2.09 -4.14
CA LEU A 59 0.28 2.25 -3.38
C LEU A 59 -0.47 3.50 -3.82
N CYS A 60 0.19 4.67 -3.82
CA CYS A 60 -0.44 5.92 -4.22
C CYS A 60 -0.99 5.86 -5.63
N THR A 61 -0.22 5.37 -6.62
CA THR A 61 -0.70 5.25 -8.01
C THR A 61 -1.96 4.39 -8.11
N ALA A 62 -2.01 3.25 -7.42
CA ALA A 62 -3.20 2.40 -7.48
C ALA A 62 -4.43 3.01 -6.81
N PHE A 63 -4.22 3.80 -5.75
CA PHE A 63 -5.29 4.54 -5.07
C PHE A 63 -5.76 5.74 -5.92
N GLU A 64 -4.84 6.46 -6.54
CA GLU A 64 -5.12 7.55 -7.48
C GLU A 64 -5.95 7.06 -8.66
N GLU A 65 -5.58 5.95 -9.28
CA GLU A 65 -6.31 5.29 -10.37
C GLU A 65 -7.72 4.85 -9.91
N ALA A 66 -7.84 4.23 -8.74
CA ALA A 66 -9.11 3.70 -8.25
C ALA A 66 -10.09 4.80 -7.81
N TRP A 67 -9.58 5.92 -7.30
CA TRP A 67 -10.38 7.07 -6.88
C TRP A 67 -10.61 8.10 -7.99
N GLY A 68 -9.99 7.93 -9.17
CA GLY A 68 -10.10 8.89 -10.26
C GLY A 68 -9.48 10.24 -9.94
N VAL A 69 -8.42 10.29 -9.12
CA VAL A 69 -7.77 11.55 -8.72
C VAL A 69 -7.13 12.26 -9.91
N GLU A 70 -6.66 11.49 -10.90
CA GLU A 70 -6.07 12.02 -12.13
C GLU A 70 -7.11 12.48 -13.15
N ASP A 71 -8.39 12.10 -13.00
CA ASP A 71 -9.51 12.58 -13.80
C ASP A 71 -9.90 14.00 -13.38
N MET A 72 -8.95 14.94 -13.50
CA MET A 72 -9.20 16.38 -13.32
C MET A 72 -10.10 16.90 -14.45
N VAL A 73 -11.41 16.66 -14.36
CA VAL A 73 -12.39 17.55 -14.97
C VAL A 73 -12.41 18.80 -14.11
N ALA A 74 -11.77 19.86 -14.62
CA ALA A 74 -11.96 21.20 -14.11
C ALA A 74 -13.44 21.56 -14.24
N ASP A 75 -14.15 21.63 -13.12
CA ASP A 75 -15.34 22.48 -12.99
C ASP A 75 -14.91 23.94 -12.75
#